data_AF-A0A3P8W4Q9-F1
#
_entry.id   AF-A0A3P8W4Q9-F1
#
_cell.length_a   1.000
_cell.length_b   1.000
_cell.length_c   1.000
_cell.angle_alpha   90.00
_cell.angle_beta   90.00
_cell.angle_gamma   90.00
#
_symmetry.space_group_name_H-M   'P 1'
#
loop_
_entity.id
_entity.type
_entity.pdbx_description
1 polymer ?
#
loop_
_entity_poly.entity_id
_entity_poly.type
_entity_poly.pdbx_seq_one_letter_code
_entity_poly.pdbx_strand_id
1 'polypeptide(L)' 'MGWLIILHGQPSVGAFIPQCDNDGRYRTLQCHGSTGHCWCVDHWGQERAGTRTPPANILNCP' A
#
# COMPACT_ATOMS: atom_id res chain seq x y z
N MET A 1 3.26 26.20 -21.84
CA MET A 1 2.54 24.94 -22.15
C MET A 1 3.39 23.79 -21.65
N GLY A 2 2.89 23.01 -20.68
CA GLY A 2 3.63 21.87 -20.13
C GLY A 2 4.19 22.06 -18.72
N TRP A 3 3.32 22.41 -17.76
CA TRP A 3 3.33 21.89 -16.39
C TRP A 3 4.67 21.91 -15.61
N LEU A 4 4.98 23.07 -15.03
CA LEU A 4 5.87 23.24 -13.87
C LEU A 4 5.19 22.73 -12.57
N ILE A 5 4.89 21.43 -12.50
CA ILE A 5 4.36 20.71 -11.33
C ILE A 5 4.94 19.28 -11.42
N ILE A 6 5.79 18.72 -10.55
CA ILE A 6 5.67 18.50 -9.10
C ILE A 6 7.06 17.99 -8.62
N LEU A 7 7.79 18.71 -7.77
CA LEU A 7 8.91 18.16 -6.97
C LEU A 7 8.38 17.52 -5.67
N HIS A 8 7.30 16.74 -5.74
CA HIS A 8 6.86 15.90 -4.63
C HIS A 8 7.24 14.48 -5.01
N GLY A 9 8.29 13.94 -4.38
CA GLY A 9 8.89 12.64 -4.68
C GLY A 9 7.89 11.63 -5.21
N GLN A 10 7.80 11.52 -6.54
CA GLN A 10 6.97 10.51 -7.16
C GLN A 10 7.59 9.19 -6.71
N PRO A 11 6.85 8.33 -5.99
CA PRO A 11 7.32 6.99 -5.71
C PRO A 11 7.77 6.42 -7.04
N SER A 12 9.03 5.96 -7.10
CA SER A 12 9.62 5.37 -8.30
C SER A 12 8.59 4.42 -8.91
N VAL A 13 8.39 4.43 -10.22
CA VAL A 13 7.39 3.56 -10.86
C VAL A 13 7.65 2.13 -10.37
N GLY A 14 6.72 1.62 -9.55
CA GLY A 14 6.87 0.33 -8.86
C GLY A 14 7.15 0.37 -7.34
N ALA A 15 7.20 1.54 -6.72
CA ALA A 15 7.38 1.70 -5.28
C ALA A 15 6.06 1.48 -4.52
N PHE A 16 6.20 0.97 -3.30
CA PHE A 16 5.09 0.72 -2.41
C PHE A 16 4.53 2.04 -1.86
N ILE A 17 3.24 2.25 -2.12
CA ILE A 17 2.48 3.36 -1.57
C ILE A 17 1.52 2.77 -0.54
N PRO A 18 1.64 3.12 0.75
CA PRO A 18 0.70 2.66 1.75
C PRO A 18 -0.69 3.23 1.48
N GLN A 19 -1.71 2.39 1.59
CA GLN A 19 -3.10 2.82 1.54
C GLN A 19 -3.53 3.28 2.93
N CYS A 20 -4.29 4.36 2.97
CA CYS A 20 -4.90 4.92 4.17
C CYS A 20 -6.42 5.04 3.99
N ASP A 21 -7.18 4.94 5.07
CA ASP A 21 -8.62 5.20 5.11
C ASP A 21 -8.91 6.71 5.22
N ASN A 22 -10.20 7.09 5.18
CA ASN A 22 -10.65 8.49 5.19
C ASN A 22 -10.25 9.25 6.48
N ASP A 23 -10.04 8.53 7.59
CA ASP A 23 -9.51 9.06 8.85
C ASP A 23 -7.99 9.32 8.81
N GLY A 24 -7.30 9.00 7.72
CA GLY A 24 -5.83 9.07 7.62
C GLY A 24 -5.10 7.93 8.35
N ARG A 25 -5.83 6.91 8.81
CA ARG A 25 -5.26 5.69 9.41
C ARG A 25 -4.82 4.72 8.31
N TYR A 26 -3.80 3.91 8.58
CA TYR A 26 -3.39 2.84 7.68
C TYR A 26 -4.52 1.82 7.52
N ARG A 27 -4.83 1.45 6.27
CA ARG A 27 -5.79 0.38 6.01
C ARG A 27 -5.18 -0.94 6.48
N THR A 28 -5.97 -1.76 7.16
CA THR A 28 -5.51 -3.07 7.64
C THR A 28 -4.99 -3.94 6.48
N LEU A 29 -5.54 -3.80 5.28
CA LEU A 29 -5.06 -4.45 4.08
C LEU A 29 -4.19 -3.48 3.27
N GLN A 30 -2.93 -3.86 3.04
CA GLN A 30 -2.02 -3.12 2.15
C GLN A 30 -1.67 -3.96 0.94
N CYS A 31 -1.81 -3.37 -0.24
CA CYS A 31 -1.51 -4.03 -1.50
C CYS A 31 -0.44 -3.25 -2.28
N HIS A 32 0.61 -3.97 -2.66
CA HIS A 32 1.66 -3.44 -3.51
C HIS A 32 1.29 -3.58 -4.98
N GLY A 33 0.70 -2.53 -5.56
CA GLY A 33 0.20 -2.54 -6.94
C GLY A 33 1.24 -2.96 -7.99
N SER A 34 2.54 -2.74 -7.74
CA SER A 34 3.59 -3.16 -8.68
C SER A 34 3.89 -4.66 -8.69
N THR A 35 3.77 -5.33 -7.55
CA THR A 35 4.04 -6.76 -7.42
C THR A 35 2.75 -7.58 -7.33
N GLY A 36 1.61 -6.92 -7.13
CA GLY A 36 0.33 -7.52 -6.81
C GLY A 36 0.27 -8.17 -5.42
N HIS A 37 1.31 -8.10 -4.60
CA HIS A 37 1.30 -8.74 -3.29
C HIS A 37 0.47 -7.91 -2.31
N CYS A 38 -0.37 -8.57 -1.52
CA CYS A 38 -1.11 -7.92 -0.45
C CYS A 38 -0.70 -8.51 0.90
N TRP A 39 -0.78 -7.74 1.97
CA TRP A 39 -0.50 -8.17 3.34
C TRP A 39 -1.36 -7.42 4.33
N CYS A 40 -1.52 -7.99 5.53
CA CYS A 40 -2.18 -7.30 6.62
C CYS A 40 -1.17 -6.46 7.40
N VAL A 41 -1.54 -5.23 7.72
CA VAL A 41 -0.80 -4.37 8.64
C VAL A 41 -1.59 -4.15 9.92
N ASP A 42 -0.89 -3.74 10.96
CA ASP A 42 -1.47 -3.23 12.19
C ASP A 42 -1.75 -1.72 12.06
N HIS A 43 -2.37 -1.12 13.09
CA HIS A 43 -2.70 0.31 13.10
C HIS A 43 -1.48 1.25 12.99
N TRP A 44 -0.27 0.73 13.23
CA TRP A 44 1.00 1.42 13.00
C TRP A 44 1.54 1.28 11.56
N GLY A 45 0.85 0.56 10.68
CA GLY A 45 1.30 0.30 9.31
C GLY A 45 2.37 -0.80 9.21
N GLN A 46 2.58 -1.57 10.28
CA GLN A 46 3.58 -2.64 10.31
C GLN A 46 2.97 -3.95 9.78
N GLU A 47 3.67 -4.60 8.84
CA GLU A 47 3.26 -5.89 8.27
C GLU A 47 3.22 -6.97 9.35
N ARG A 48 2.10 -7.69 9.42
CA ARG A 48 2.00 -8.91 10.21
C ARG A 48 2.71 -10.06 9.49
N ALA A 49 3.76 -10.58 10.11
CA ALA A 49 4.56 -11.68 9.56
C ALA A 49 3.66 -12.86 9.15
N GLY A 50 3.87 -13.38 7.93
CA GLY A 50 3.10 -14.50 7.39
C GLY A 50 1.76 -14.13 6.74
N THR A 51 1.38 -12.84 6.70
CA THR A 51 0.14 -12.39 6.03
C THR A 51 0.35 -11.95 4.59
N ARG A 52 1.59 -11.93 4.09
CA ARG A 52 1.89 -11.55 2.71
C ARG A 52 1.46 -12.64 1.73
N THR A 53 0.46 -12.35 0.91
CA THR A 53 -0.09 -13.27 -0.09
C THR A 53 0.06 -12.72 -1.51
N PRO A 54 0.11 -13.62 -2.51
CA PRO A 54 0.07 -13.24 -3.92
C PRO A 54 -1.28 -12.60 -4.32
N PRO A 55 -1.34 -11.89 -5.47
CA PRO A 55 -2.50 -11.10 -5.93
C PRO A 55 -3.82 -11.86 -6.09
N ALA A 56 -3.78 -13.18 -6.08
CA ALA A 56 -4.95 -14.04 -6.27
C ALA A 56 -5.71 -14.33 -4.96
N ASN A 57 -5.16 -13.99 -3.79
CA ASN A 57 -5.78 -14.31 -2.52
C ASN A 57 -6.51 -13.11 -1.93
N ILE A 58 -7.82 -13.25 -1.72
CA ILE A 58 -8.62 -12.26 -0.97
C ILE A 58 -8.22 -12.36 0.50
N LEU A 59 -7.36 -11.46 0.96
CA LEU A 59 -6.99 -11.31 2.37
C LEU A 59 -8.14 -10.62 3.12
N ASN A 60 -8.87 -11.38 3.92
CA ASN A 60 -9.72 -10.81 4.97
C ASN A 60 -8.85 -10.57 6.21
N CYS A 61 -8.36 -9.33 6.34
CA CYS A 61 -7.70 -8.90 7.56
C CYS A 61 -8.77 -8.57 8.63
N PRO A 62 -8.68 -9.13 9.84
CA PRO A 62 -9.62 -8.87 10.93
C PRO A 62 -9.50 -7.45 11.50
#